data_AF-A0A383B775-F1
#
_entry.id   AF-A0A383B775-F1
#
_cell.length_a   1.000
_cell.length_b   1.000
_cell.length_c   1.000
_cell.angle_alpha   90.00
_cell.angle_beta   90.00
_cell.angle_gamma   90.00
#
_symmetry.space_group_name_H-M   'P 1'
#
loop_
_entity.id
_entity.type
_entity.pdbx_description
1 polymer ?
#
loop_
_entity_poly.entity_id
_entity_poly.type
_entity_poly.pdbx_seq_one_letter_code
_entity_poly.pdbx_strand_id
1 'polypeptide(L)' 'MAKEILIIVHQETSNPGLVGEGLVSRGYTLDRRCPCIGDALPAELSRYDGVVVFG' A
#
# COMPACT_ATOMS: atom_id res chain seq x y z
N MET A 1 -6.91 -16.63 4.32
CA MET A 1 -6.18 -15.91 3.26
C MET A 1 -5.92 -14.52 3.79
N ALA A 2 -4.67 -14.07 3.82
CA ALA A 2 -4.35 -12.71 4.26
C ALA A 2 -4.88 -11.75 3.20
N LYS A 3 -5.59 -10.70 3.64
CA LYS A 3 -6.15 -9.70 2.73
C LYS A 3 -5.19 -8.52 2.65
N GLU A 4 -4.45 -8.37 1.55
CA GLU A 4 -3.34 -7.41 1.44
C GLU A 4 -3.61 -6.36 0.37
N ILE A 5 -3.35 -5.09 0.68
CA ILE A 5 -3.47 -3.96 -0.24
C ILE A 5 -2.10 -3.34 -0.46
N LEU A 6 -1.72 -3.15 -1.72
CA LEU A 6 -0.52 -2.41 -2.11
C LEU A 6 -0.79 -0.91 -2.00
N ILE A 7 0.03 -0.21 -1.22
CA ILE A 7 -0.05 1.22 -0.96
C ILE A 7 1.18 1.89 -1.58
N ILE A 8 1.00 2.72 -2.59
CA ILE A 8 2.09 3.49 -3.22
C ILE A 8 2.03 4.94 -2.77
N VAL A 9 3.13 5.43 -2.19
CA VAL A 9 3.31 6.83 -1.78
C VAL A 9 4.51 7.48 -2.50
N HIS A 10 4.57 8.81 -2.49
CA HIS A 10 5.56 9.58 -3.26
C HIS A 10 6.61 10.33 -2.42
N GLN A 11 6.52 10.29 -1.09
CA GLN A 11 7.53 10.85 -0.20
C GLN A 11 7.82 9.88 0.94
N GLU A 12 9.05 9.92 1.46
CA GLU A 12 9.49 9.07 2.58
C GLU A 12 8.57 9.21 3.81
N THR A 13 8.10 10.43 4.08
CA THR A 13 7.24 10.76 5.22
C THR A 13 5.75 10.59 4.93
N SER A 14 5.37 10.35 3.68
CA SER A 14 3.97 10.13 3.32
C SER A 14 3.45 8.82 3.91
N ASN A 15 2.24 8.88 4.44
CA ASN A 15 1.50 7.76 4.99
C ASN A 15 0.11 7.67 4.31
N PRO A 16 -0.56 6.51 4.37
CA PRO A 16 -1.85 6.32 3.71
C PRO A 16 -3.05 7.02 4.40
N GLY A 17 -2.82 7.74 5.51
CA GLY A 17 -3.83 8.51 6.24
C GLY A 17 -5.11 7.74 6.54
N LEU A 18 -6.24 8.45 6.46
CA LEU A 18 -7.58 7.90 6.72
C LEU A 18 -7.94 6.71 5.82
N VAL A 19 -7.40 6.66 4.59
CA VAL A 19 -7.60 5.53 3.69
C VAL A 19 -6.94 4.28 4.27
N GLY A 20 -5.69 4.40 4.73
CA GLY A 20 -4.96 3.31 5.39
C GLY A 20 -5.66 2.84 6.67
N GLU A 21 -6.07 3.77 7.54
CA GLU A 21 -6.83 3.44 8.75
C GLU A 21 -8.15 2.72 8.43
N GLY A 22 -8.86 3.18 7.41
CA GLY A 22 -10.10 2.56 6.93
C GLY A 22 -9.90 1.14 6.38
N LEU A 23 -8.77 0.85 5.75
CA LEU A 23 -8.44 -0.49 5.27
C LEU A 23 -8.03 -1.41 6.42
N VAL A 24 -7.18 -0.93 7.33
CA VAL A 24 -6.75 -1.69 8.52
C VAL A 24 -7.94 -2.06 9.40
N SER A 25 -8.87 -1.11 9.66
CA SER A 25 -10.09 -1.39 10.43
C SER A 25 -11.04 -2.41 9.79
N ARG A 26 -10.95 -2.62 8.47
CA ARG A 26 -11.67 -3.66 7.73
C ARG A 26 -10.92 -5.00 7.67
N GLY A 27 -9.76 -5.10 8.32
CA GLY A 27 -8.95 -6.32 8.41
C GLY A 27 -7.98 -6.54 7.25
N TYR A 28 -7.64 -5.49 6.49
CA TYR A 28 -6.59 -5.56 5.48
C TYR A 28 -5.20 -5.27 6.05
N THR A 29 -4.19 -5.96 5.57
CA THR A 29 -2.78 -5.57 5.73
C THR A 29 -2.36 -4.64 4.60
N LEU A 30 -1.40 -3.75 4.88
CA LEU A 30 -0.91 -2.76 3.93
C LEU A 30 0.55 -3.02 3.59
N ASP A 31 0.85 -3.26 2.32
CA ASP A 31 2.22 -3.25 1.80
C ASP A 31 2.52 -1.85 1.27
N ARG A 32 3.24 -1.04 2.05
CA ARG A 32 3.60 0.33 1.68
C ARG A 32 4.91 0.35 0.89
N ARG A 33 4.89 0.95 -0.30
CA ARG A 33 6.06 1.20 -1.14
C ARG A 33 6.18 2.68 -1.50
N CYS A 34 7.41 3.17 -1.52
CA CYS A 34 7.79 4.51 -1.96
C CYS A 34 8.90 4.41 -3.03
N PRO A 35 8.56 4.20 -4.31
CA PRO A 35 9.55 3.96 -5.37
C PRO A 35 10.56 5.09 -5.58
N CYS A 36 10.17 6.34 -5.30
CA CYS A 36 11.05 7.49 -5.46
C CYS A 36 12.27 7.47 -4.52
N ILE A 37 12.23 6.69 -3.44
CA ILE A 37 13.36 6.46 -2.52
C ILE A 37 13.95 5.05 -2.65
N GLY A 38 13.56 4.29 -3.67
CA GLY A 38 14.17 3.00 -4.00
C GLY A 38 13.38 1.77 -3.56
N ASP A 39 12.18 1.90 -2.99
CA ASP A 39 11.34 0.73 -2.72
C ASP A 39 10.96 0.04 -4.03
N ALA A 40 11.30 -1.25 -4.16
CA ALA A 40 10.93 -2.02 -5.33
C ALA A 40 9.41 -2.17 -5.41
N LEU A 41 8.87 -2.05 -6.62
CA LEU A 41 7.51 -2.47 -6.91
C LEU A 41 7.45 -3.99 -7.09
N PRO A 42 6.37 -4.65 -6.64
CA PRO A 42 6.19 -6.07 -6.89
C PRO A 42 6.08 -6.32 -8.40
N ALA A 43 6.67 -7.43 -8.87
CA ALA A 43 6.61 -7.82 -10.27
C ALA A 43 5.23 -8.31 -10.73
N GLU A 44 4.39 -8.74 -9.78
CA GLU A 44 3.02 -9.20 -10.01
C GLU A 44 2.09 -8.70 -8.91
N LEU A 45 0.80 -8.60 -9.25
CA LEU A 45 -0.24 -8.10 -8.36
C LEU A 45 -1.18 -9.20 -7.83
N SER A 46 -0.96 -10.45 -8.24
CA SER A 46 -1.83 -11.62 -7.98
C SER A 46 -2.11 -11.89 -6.50
N ARG A 47 -1.20 -11.48 -5.61
CA ARG A 47 -1.33 -11.64 -4.15
C ARG A 47 -2.08 -10.52 -3.44
N TYR A 48 -2.32 -9.39 -4.12
CA TYR A 48 -3.00 -8.24 -3.54
C TYR A 48 -4.49 -8.27 -3.91
N ASP A 49 -5.34 -7.91 -2.96
CA ASP A 49 -6.77 -7.70 -3.19
C ASP A 49 -7.06 -6.32 -3.80
N GLY A 50 -6.06 -5.42 -3.81
CA GLY A 50 -6.19 -4.09 -4.38
C GLY A 50 -4.90 -3.26 -4.33
N VAL A 51 -4.92 -2.14 -5.04
CA VAL A 51 -3.82 -1.16 -5.09
C VAL A 51 -4.37 0.24 -4.88
N VAL A 52 -3.70 1.04 -4.05
CA VAL A 52 -3.98 2.47 -3.86
C VAL A 52 -2.72 3.26 -4.14
N VAL A 53 -2.81 4.25 -5.03
CA VAL A 53 -1.72 5.17 -5.36
C VAL A 53 -2.10 6.55 -4.84
N PHE A 54 -1.29 7.08 -3.93
CA PHE A 54 -1.50 8.40 -3.33
C PHE A 54 -0.92 9.51 -4.22
N GLY A 55 -1.31 10.76 -3.97
CA GLY A 55 -0.70 11.92 -4.63
C GLY A 55 0.72 12.22 -4.16
#